data_AF-A0A7L6BKJ5-F1
#
_entry.id   AF-A0A7L6BKJ5-F1
#
_cell.length_a   1.000
_cell.length_b   1.000
_cell.length_c   1.000
_cell.angle_alpha   90.00
_cell.angle_beta   90.00
_cell.angle_gamma   90.00
#
_symmetry.space_group_name_H-M   'P 1'
#
loop_
_entity.id
_entity.type
_entity.pdbx_description
1 polymer ?
#
loop_
_entity_poly.entity_id
_entity_poly.type
_entity_poly.pdbx_seq_one_letter_code
_entity_poly.pdbx_strand_id
1 'polypeptide(L)'
;MPYKLKVKTDGKETIYERKEAPMLENLLDALKVQRQEIVMYSDPKKLPTDKDNERLLSLRAEFAANFWKNGLTKKDVLSGVTAIEGLISIVNAINETLGSPLSEDDLEEKKDNEKPKK
;
A
#
# COMPACT_ATOMS: atom_id res chain seq x y z
N MET A 1 -6.35 8.58 -12.10
CA MET A 1 -7.66 7.96 -11.78
C MET A 1 -7.95 8.17 -10.30
N PRO A 2 -9.22 8.17 -9.83
CA PRO A 2 -9.50 8.32 -8.40
C PRO A 2 -8.92 7.13 -7.61
N TYR A 3 -8.28 7.41 -6.47
CA TYR A 3 -7.77 6.38 -5.57
C TYR A 3 -8.93 5.71 -4.86
N LYS A 4 -9.00 4.38 -4.91
CA LYS A 4 -10.05 3.61 -4.23
C LYS A 4 -9.44 2.61 -3.25
N LEU A 5 -10.03 2.51 -2.07
CA LEU A 5 -9.68 1.52 -1.06
C LEU A 5 -10.96 0.87 -0.52
N LYS A 6 -11.05 -0.45 -0.66
CA LYS A 6 -12.13 -1.25 -0.05
C LYS A 6 -11.73 -1.67 1.34
N VAL A 7 -12.58 -1.42 2.32
CA VAL A 7 -12.34 -1.74 3.73
C VAL A 7 -13.57 -2.44 4.30
N LYS A 8 -13.36 -3.60 4.91
CA LYS A 8 -14.40 -4.37 5.58
C LYS A 8 -14.33 -4.19 7.10
N THR A 9 -15.32 -3.51 7.67
CA THR A 9 -15.46 -3.31 9.12
C THR A 9 -16.81 -3.81 9.58
N ASP A 10 -16.86 -4.55 10.70
CA ASP A 10 -18.09 -5.09 11.30
C ASP A 10 -19.01 -5.83 10.29
N GLY A 11 -18.38 -6.57 9.37
CA GLY A 11 -19.08 -7.33 8.33
C GLY A 11 -19.60 -6.51 7.15
N LYS A 12 -19.46 -5.18 7.16
CA LYS A 12 -19.84 -4.28 6.06
C LYS A 12 -18.63 -3.85 5.26
N GLU A 13 -18.78 -3.83 3.94
CA GLU A 13 -17.77 -3.27 3.03
C GLU A 13 -18.05 -1.79 2.77
N THR A 14 -17.02 -0.95 2.94
CA THR A 14 -17.05 0.48 2.64
C THR A 14 -15.96 0.80 1.62
N ILE A 15 -16.29 1.62 0.62
CA ILE A 15 -15.33 2.10 -0.38
C ILE A 15 -14.94 3.53 -0.01
N TYR A 16 -13.66 3.73 0.26
CA TYR A 16 -13.07 5.05 0.44
C TYR A 16 -12.51 5.52 -0.90
N GLU A 17 -12.96 6.68 -1.37
CA GLU A 17 -12.49 7.29 -2.61
C GLU A 17 -11.81 8.63 -2.34
N ARG A 18 -10.68 8.87 -3.00
CA ARG A 18 -10.00 10.17 -3.04
C ARG A 18 -9.84 10.58 -4.51
N LYS A 19 -10.17 11.84 -4.82
CA LYS A 19 -10.06 12.40 -6.19
C LYS A 19 -8.93 13.42 -6.30
N GLU A 20 -8.51 13.96 -5.17
CA GLU A 20 -7.46 14.94 -5.04
C GLU A 20 -6.09 14.28 -5.17
N ALA A 21 -5.15 14.98 -5.79
CA ALA A 21 -3.75 14.55 -5.84
C ALA A 21 -3.17 14.40 -4.41
N PRO A 22 -2.12 13.57 -4.23
CA PRO A 22 -1.36 13.52 -3.00
C PRO A 22 -0.82 14.91 -2.62
N MET A 23 -0.90 15.27 -1.34
CA MET A 23 -0.43 16.56 -0.82
C MET A 23 0.91 16.38 -0.09
N LEU A 24 1.60 17.48 0.24
CA LEU A 24 2.89 17.45 0.96
C LEU A 24 2.83 16.66 2.29
N GLU A 25 1.70 16.70 3.00
CA GLU A 25 1.51 15.89 4.22
C GLU A 25 1.56 14.38 3.93
N ASN A 26 1.06 13.95 2.76
CA ASN A 26 1.09 12.55 2.34
C ASN A 26 2.51 12.12 1.95
N LEU A 27 3.32 13.04 1.41
CA LEU A 27 4.72 12.79 1.08
C LEU A 27 5.55 12.40 2.31
N LEU A 28 5.35 13.08 3.44
CA LEU A 28 6.06 12.74 4.67
C LEU A 28 5.78 11.29 5.11
N ASP A 29 4.52 10.86 5.05
CA ASP A 29 4.14 9.49 5.42
C ASP A 29 4.66 8.46 4.41
N ALA A 30 4.64 8.77 3.11
CA ALA A 30 5.22 7.92 2.08
C ALA A 30 6.75 7.76 2.26
N LEU A 31 7.47 8.83 2.61
CA LEU A 31 8.91 8.79 2.89
C LEU A 31 9.24 7.93 4.11
N LYS A 32 8.37 7.89 5.14
CA LYS A 32 8.55 6.97 6.28
C LYS A 32 8.47 5.51 5.84
N VAL A 33 7.52 5.17 4.95
CA VAL A 33 7.41 3.83 4.37
C VAL A 33 8.67 3.49 3.58
N GLN A 34 9.05 4.35 2.63
CA GLN A 34 10.25 4.12 1.80
C GLN A 34 11.52 3.98 2.65
N ARG A 35 11.65 4.77 3.72
CA ARG A 35 12.79 4.66 4.64
C ARG A 35 12.84 3.30 5.33
N GLN A 36 11.70 2.75 5.75
CA GLN A 36 11.63 1.42 6.36
C GLN A 36 12.00 0.34 5.33
N GLU A 37 11.54 0.45 4.09
CA GLU A 37 11.90 -0.49 3.01
C GLU A 37 13.41 -0.46 2.71
N ILE A 38 14.04 0.72 2.69
CA ILE A 38 15.50 0.84 2.55
C ILE A 38 16.21 0.14 3.71
N VAL A 39 15.77 0.32 4.96
CA VAL A 39 16.37 -0.37 6.11
C VAL A 39 16.25 -1.89 5.97
N MET A 40 15.11 -2.37 5.49
CA MET A 40 14.82 -3.79 5.31
C MET A 40 15.63 -4.45 4.19
N TYR A 41 15.86 -3.74 3.08
CA TYR A 41 16.38 -4.36 1.85
C TYR A 41 17.77 -3.86 1.40
N SER A 42 18.38 -2.92 2.14
CA SER A 42 19.71 -2.39 1.78
C SER A 42 20.87 -3.35 2.07
N ASP A 43 20.72 -4.29 3.00
CA ASP A 43 21.72 -5.33 3.26
C ASP A 43 21.26 -6.66 2.65
N PRO A 44 21.84 -7.11 1.53
CA PRO A 44 21.41 -8.34 0.85
C PRO A 44 21.67 -9.61 1.68
N LYS A 45 22.43 -9.52 2.77
CA LYS A 45 22.72 -10.65 3.67
C LYS A 45 21.73 -10.74 4.83
N LYS A 46 20.87 -9.75 5.03
CA LYS A 46 19.89 -9.72 6.12
C LYS A 46 18.49 -9.76 5.55
N LEU A 47 17.72 -10.74 6.00
CA LEU A 47 16.29 -10.78 5.73
C LEU A 47 15.56 -9.87 6.74
N PRO A 48 14.45 -9.23 6.34
CA PRO A 48 13.63 -8.47 7.27
C PRO A 48 13.13 -9.34 8.43
N THR A 49 13.13 -8.78 9.63
CA THR A 49 12.57 -9.46 10.81
C THR A 49 11.06 -9.31 10.88
N ASP A 50 10.38 -10.11 11.70
CA ASP A 50 8.95 -9.94 11.96
C ASP A 50 8.61 -8.53 12.43
N LYS A 51 9.46 -7.96 13.30
CA LYS A 51 9.31 -6.57 13.78
C LYS A 51 9.42 -5.54 12.66
N ASP A 52 10.28 -5.79 11.67
CA ASP A 52 10.39 -4.91 10.50
C ASP A 52 9.14 -5.00 9.62
N ASN A 53 8.62 -6.22 9.43
CA ASN A 53 7.38 -6.46 8.68
C ASN A 53 6.18 -5.79 9.37
N GLU A 54 6.03 -5.97 10.68
CA GLU A 54 4.99 -5.29 11.48
C GLU A 54 5.08 -3.77 11.37
N ARG A 55 6.30 -3.23 11.45
CA ARG A 55 6.54 -1.79 11.31
C ARG A 55 6.17 -1.30 9.91
N LEU A 56 6.54 -2.03 8.86
CA LEU A 56 6.20 -1.67 7.49
C LEU A 56 4.69 -1.68 7.27
N LEU A 57 3.98 -2.73 7.72
CA LEU A 57 2.52 -2.81 7.64
C LEU A 57 1.83 -1.69 8.42
N SER A 58 2.35 -1.40 9.62
CA SER A 58 1.89 -0.30 10.46
C SER A 58 2.00 1.06 9.75
N LEU A 59 3.15 1.35 9.11
CA LEU A 59 3.37 2.60 8.38
C LEU A 59 2.48 2.71 7.13
N ARG A 60 2.30 1.61 6.39
CA ARG A 60 1.37 1.56 5.24
C ARG A 60 -0.08 1.82 5.65
N ALA A 61 -0.49 1.26 6.79
CA ALA A 61 -1.84 1.50 7.32
C ALA A 61 -2.03 2.94 7.83
N GLU A 62 -1.01 3.53 8.44
CA GLU A 62 -1.03 4.93 8.85
C GLU A 62 -1.10 5.88 7.64
N PHE A 63 -0.27 5.63 6.62
CA PHE A 63 -0.37 6.34 5.35
C PHE A 63 -1.79 6.25 4.77
N ALA A 64 -2.36 5.04 4.68
CA ALA A 64 -3.69 4.84 4.11
C ALA A 64 -4.78 5.61 4.86
N ALA A 65 -4.78 5.57 6.19
CA ALA A 65 -5.74 6.32 7.01
C ALA A 65 -5.63 7.84 6.75
N ASN A 66 -4.41 8.37 6.69
CA ASN A 66 -4.17 9.80 6.45
C ASN A 66 -4.43 10.22 5.00
N PHE A 67 -4.25 9.29 4.06
CA PHE A 67 -4.41 9.52 2.63
C PHE A 67 -5.88 9.53 2.22
N TRP A 68 -6.66 8.50 2.57
CA TRP A 68 -8.08 8.43 2.20
C TRP A 68 -9.00 9.24 3.13
N LYS A 69 -8.54 9.56 4.36
CA LYS A 69 -9.26 10.38 5.36
C LYS A 69 -10.68 9.85 5.61
N ASN A 70 -11.64 10.73 5.88
CA ASN A 70 -13.07 10.42 6.07
C ASN A 70 -13.37 9.43 7.23
N GLY A 71 -12.64 9.58 8.34
CA GLY A 71 -12.85 8.75 9.53
C GLY A 71 -12.21 7.36 9.43
N LEU A 72 -11.54 7.03 8.32
CA LEU A 72 -10.75 5.81 8.20
C LEU A 72 -9.62 5.81 9.23
N THR A 73 -9.56 4.79 10.08
CA THR A 73 -8.48 4.64 11.05
C THR A 73 -7.44 3.62 10.58
N LYS A 74 -6.23 3.71 11.15
CA LYS A 74 -5.19 2.71 10.96
C LYS A 74 -5.67 1.30 11.31
N LYS A 75 -6.50 1.17 12.36
CA LYS A 75 -7.06 -0.12 12.79
C LYS A 75 -7.97 -0.69 11.70
N ASP A 76 -8.86 0.14 11.14
CA ASP A 76 -9.76 -0.27 10.06
C ASP A 76 -8.98 -0.77 8.85
N VAL A 77 -7.89 -0.10 8.51
CA VAL A 77 -7.00 -0.55 7.43
C VAL A 77 -6.38 -1.91 7.75
N LEU A 78 -5.76 -2.07 8.93
CA LEU A 78 -5.10 -3.32 9.31
C LEU A 78 -6.04 -4.53 9.40
N SER A 79 -7.28 -4.33 9.88
CA SER A 79 -8.23 -5.44 10.06
C SER A 79 -9.21 -5.61 8.90
N GLY A 80 -9.38 -4.59 8.06
CA GLY A 80 -10.46 -4.54 7.07
C GLY A 80 -10.00 -4.53 5.61
N VAL A 81 -8.73 -4.27 5.34
CA VAL A 81 -8.20 -4.33 3.97
C VAL A 81 -7.78 -5.75 3.62
N THR A 82 -8.10 -6.19 2.39
CA THR A 82 -7.62 -7.48 1.87
C THR A 82 -6.11 -7.45 1.64
N ALA A 83 -5.44 -8.57 1.94
CA ALA A 83 -3.98 -8.68 1.84
C ALA A 83 -3.44 -8.48 0.42
N ILE A 84 -4.26 -8.68 -0.61
CA ILE A 84 -3.86 -8.54 -2.02
C ILE A 84 -4.36 -7.21 -2.58
N GLU A 85 -5.67 -7.09 -2.85
CA GLU A 85 -6.21 -5.95 -3.60
C GLU A 85 -5.97 -4.62 -2.89
N GLY A 86 -6.30 -4.53 -1.60
CA GLY A 86 -6.12 -3.25 -0.92
C GLY A 86 -4.68 -2.96 -0.54
N LEU A 87 -3.81 -3.98 -0.38
CA LEU A 87 -2.37 -3.73 -0.29
C LEU A 87 -1.84 -3.11 -1.59
N ILE A 88 -2.25 -3.61 -2.75
CA ILE A 88 -1.91 -3.03 -4.05
C ILE A 88 -2.40 -1.57 -4.12
N SER A 89 -3.65 -1.30 -3.74
CA SER A 89 -4.17 0.08 -3.73
C SER A 89 -3.34 1.02 -2.84
N ILE A 90 -2.95 0.56 -1.65
CA ILE A 90 -2.13 1.35 -0.72
C ILE A 90 -0.73 1.61 -1.31
N VAL A 91 -0.07 0.57 -1.83
CA VAL A 91 1.27 0.69 -2.41
C VAL A 91 1.28 1.59 -3.64
N ASN A 92 0.28 1.48 -4.52
CA ASN A 92 0.13 2.37 -5.67
C ASN A 92 0.02 3.84 -5.24
N ALA A 93 -0.80 4.14 -4.24
CA ALA A 93 -0.95 5.50 -3.71
C ALA A 93 0.35 6.03 -3.09
N ILE A 94 1.12 5.18 -2.39
CA ILE A 94 2.45 5.54 -1.86
C ILE A 94 3.41 5.88 -3.00
N ASN A 95 3.49 5.02 -4.01
CA ASN A 95 4.39 5.16 -5.14
C ASN A 95 4.06 6.40 -5.99
N GLU A 96 2.78 6.67 -6.24
CA GLU A 96 2.34 7.92 -6.87
C GLU A 96 2.71 9.15 -6.03
N THR A 97 2.55 9.07 -4.71
CA THR A 97 2.94 10.16 -3.80
C THR A 97 4.45 10.43 -3.84
N LEU A 98 5.28 9.40 -4.02
CA LEU A 98 6.74 9.50 -4.15
C LEU A 98 7.19 9.96 -5.56
N GLY A 99 6.26 10.17 -6.50
CA GLY A 99 6.59 10.50 -7.88
C GLY A 99 7.20 9.34 -8.66
N SER A 100 6.99 8.10 -8.19
CA SER A 100 7.43 6.86 -8.85
C SER A 100 6.22 5.95 -9.07
N PRO A 101 5.19 6.38 -9.84
CA PRO A 101 4.01 5.57 -10.07
C PRO A 101 4.41 4.20 -10.64
N LEU A 102 3.78 3.13 -10.15
CA LEU A 102 3.90 1.83 -10.80
C LEU A 102 3.31 1.98 -12.21
N SER A 103 4.09 1.64 -13.22
CA SER A 103 3.58 1.61 -14.58
C SER A 103 2.55 0.49 -14.70
N GLU A 104 1.61 0.58 -15.65
CA GLU A 104 0.66 -0.50 -15.91
C GLU A 104 1.39 -1.82 -16.24
N ASP A 105 2.57 -1.73 -16.87
CA ASP A 105 3.45 -2.86 -17.17
C ASP A 105 4.01 -3.55 -15.91
N ASP A 106 4.26 -2.80 -14.81
CA ASP A 106 4.74 -3.37 -13.54
C ASP A 106 3.66 -4.19 -12.79
N LEU A 107 2.39 -4.04 -13.17
CA LEU A 107 1.24 -4.70 -12.54
C LEU A 107 0.80 -5.98 -13.28
N GLU A 108 1.20 -6.16 -14.55
CA GLU A 108 0.74 -7.26 -15.42
C GLU A 108 1.64 -8.50 -15.45
N GLU A 109 2.87 -8.46 -14.92
CA GLU A 109 3.82 -9.59 -14.95
C GLU A 109 3.38 -10.86 -14.16
N LYS A 110 2.20 -10.87 -13.54
CA LYS A 110 1.67 -12.05 -12.82
C LYS A 110 0.65 -12.90 -13.58
N LYS A 111 0.42 -12.69 -14.89
CA LYS A 111 -0.62 -13.43 -15.63
C LYS A 111 -0.18 -14.37 -16.75
N ASP A 112 1.10 -14.49 -17.09
CA ASP A 112 1.48 -15.19 -18.33
C ASP A 112 2.56 -16.28 -18.22
N ASN A 113 2.51 -17.09 -17.16
CA ASN A 113 3.35 -18.29 -17.03
C ASN A 113 2.57 -19.63 -17.00
N GLU A 114 1.41 -19.70 -17.65
CA GLU A 114 0.82 -20.99 -18.07
C GLU A 114 0.79 -21.10 -19.59
N LYS A 115 1.95 -21.40 -20.19
CA LYS A 115 1.97 -22.13 -21.47
C LYS A 115 2.04 -23.62 -21.16
N PRO A 116 1.04 -24.45 -21.55
CA PRO A 116 1.20 -25.88 -21.49
C PRO A 116 2.30 -26.28 -22.47
N LYS A 117 3.38 -26.89 -21.97
CA LYS A 117 4.33 -27.59 -22.83
C LYS A 117 3.59 -28.77 -23.47
N LYS A 118 3.71 -28.84 -24.80
CA LYS A 118 3.24 -29.92 -25.68
C LYS A 118 3.63 -31.31 -25.18
#